data_AF-A0A6P6Y8P8-F1
#
_entry.id   AF-A0A6P6Y8P8-F1
#
_cell.length_a   1.000
_cell.length_b   1.000
_cell.length_c   1.000
_cell.angle_alpha   90.00
_cell.angle_beta   90.00
_cell.angle_gamma   90.00
#
_symmetry.space_group_name_H-M   'P 1'
#
loop_
_entity.id
_entity.type
_entity.pdbx_description
1 polymer ?
#
loop_
_entity_poly.entity_id
_entity_poly.type
_entity_poly.pdbx_seq_one_letter_code
_entity_poly.pdbx_strand_id
1 'polypeptide(L)'
;MIRSLEYVHVQCIDCYPLIILIHPQLLQQLIKWLIDSFDLFDQRFRFTIVLNDYSLDNDDQNDQQVIHVRPILDGCYLLNNVYHPQTVNDFNRMKISFRKCNFNQTLIKIAVNNVIPICSIKKQQQINGNGTIDMDLNHSLDLRLLKILAKRWNFSYQFIDSQQDWGTFENNIWTGSIGLIKNKTVDMGMCGISHTYSRSLIVDFSFFTFIDSIGFLTKFPE
;
A
#
# COMPACT_ATOMS: atom_id res chain seq x y z
N MET A 1 29.20 -16.44 -2.95
CA MET A 1 28.03 -15.53 -3.09
C MET A 1 27.02 -15.70 -1.96
N ILE A 2 26.72 -16.94 -1.53
CA ILE A 2 25.72 -17.24 -0.48
C ILE A 2 26.10 -16.75 0.93
N ARG A 3 27.40 -16.70 1.29
CA ARG A 3 27.85 -16.19 2.62
C ARG A 3 27.68 -14.69 2.86
N SER A 4 27.44 -13.89 1.81
CA SER A 4 27.33 -12.43 1.93
C SER A 4 25.93 -11.97 2.34
N LEU A 5 24.91 -12.83 2.14
CA LEU A 5 23.51 -12.52 2.45
C LEU A 5 23.09 -12.95 3.86
N GLU A 6 23.84 -13.85 4.52
CA GLU A 6 23.61 -14.23 5.93
C GLU A 6 23.74 -13.04 6.89
N TYR A 7 24.49 -12.00 6.52
CA TYR A 7 24.64 -10.76 7.29
C TYR A 7 23.56 -9.71 7.02
N VAL A 8 22.68 -9.92 6.04
CA VAL A 8 21.60 -8.96 5.70
C VAL A 8 20.39 -9.14 6.65
N HIS A 9 20.37 -10.23 7.42
CA HIS A 9 19.39 -10.50 8.47
C HIS A 9 19.82 -9.93 9.84
N VAL A 10 20.26 -8.68 9.88
CA VAL A 10 20.38 -7.93 11.14
C VAL A 10 19.23 -6.95 11.21
N GLN A 11 18.20 -7.31 12.01
CA GLN A 11 17.13 -6.45 12.54
C GLN A 11 16.93 -5.12 11.81
N CYS A 12 16.39 -5.18 10.60
CA CYS A 12 16.21 -3.98 9.80
C CYS A 12 14.88 -3.33 10.17
N ILE A 13 14.96 -2.42 11.16
CA ILE A 13 13.84 -1.68 11.74
C ILE A 13 13.33 -0.58 10.79
N ASP A 14 14.04 -0.29 9.67
CA ASP A 14 13.72 0.80 8.72
C ASP A 14 14.06 0.48 7.24
N CYS A 15 13.70 -0.69 6.71
CA CYS A 15 14.13 -1.04 5.35
C CYS A 15 13.32 -0.34 4.25
N TYR A 16 13.97 0.61 3.59
CA TYR A 16 13.80 0.83 2.15
C TYR A 16 13.89 -0.51 1.40
N PRO A 17 13.30 -0.66 0.21
CA PRO A 17 13.53 -1.87 -0.57
C PRO A 17 15.05 -2.02 -0.77
N LEU A 18 15.59 -3.16 -0.34
CA LEU A 18 16.99 -3.51 -0.55
C LEU A 18 17.24 -3.48 -2.06
N ILE A 19 18.14 -2.61 -2.51
CA ILE A 19 18.53 -2.53 -3.93
C ILE A 19 19.81 -3.35 -4.11
N ILE A 20 19.71 -4.46 -4.83
CA ILE A 20 20.87 -5.30 -5.17
C ILE A 20 21.20 -5.08 -6.65
N LEU A 21 22.45 -4.71 -6.92
CA LEU A 21 23.02 -4.65 -8.27
C LEU A 21 23.68 -6.00 -8.56
N ILE A 22 23.30 -6.63 -9.66
CA ILE A 22 23.74 -7.98 -9.99
C ILE A 22 24.26 -8.00 -11.42
N HIS A 23 25.39 -8.70 -11.62
CA HIS A 23 25.96 -8.89 -12.93
C HIS A 23 25.06 -9.80 -13.78
N PRO A 24 24.82 -9.49 -15.08
CA PRO A 24 23.86 -10.23 -15.92
C PRO A 24 24.07 -11.75 -15.95
N GLN A 25 25.32 -12.22 -15.89
CA GLN A 25 25.67 -13.64 -15.88
C GLN A 25 25.12 -14.42 -14.66
N LEU A 26 24.80 -13.75 -13.56
CA LEU A 26 24.30 -14.36 -12.33
C LEU A 26 22.77 -14.34 -12.24
N LEU A 27 22.10 -13.73 -13.22
CA LEU A 27 20.67 -13.47 -13.21
C LEU A 27 19.85 -14.76 -13.12
N GLN A 28 20.14 -15.75 -13.97
CA GLN A 28 19.35 -16.98 -13.99
C GLN A 28 19.47 -17.78 -12.69
N GLN A 29 20.65 -17.80 -12.07
CA GLN A 29 20.85 -18.47 -10.78
C GLN A 29 20.09 -17.77 -9.66
N LEU A 30 20.08 -16.44 -9.68
CA LEU A 30 19.33 -15.64 -8.72
C LEU A 30 17.82 -15.79 -8.89
N ILE A 31 17.30 -15.72 -10.11
CA ILE A 31 15.86 -15.91 -10.38
C ILE A 31 15.43 -17.29 -9.89
N LYS A 32 16.21 -18.33 -10.20
CA LYS A 32 15.93 -19.69 -9.73
C LYS A 32 15.89 -19.75 -8.19
N TRP A 33 16.91 -19.18 -7.54
CA TRP A 33 16.95 -19.11 -6.07
C TRP A 33 15.75 -18.37 -5.48
N LEU A 34 15.32 -17.26 -6.12
CA LEU A 34 14.16 -16.50 -5.69
C LEU A 34 12.87 -17.29 -5.81
N ILE A 35 12.68 -18.02 -6.90
CA ILE A 35 11.52 -18.90 -7.09
C ILE A 35 11.54 -19.99 -6.02
N ASP A 36 12.67 -20.65 -5.80
CA ASP A 36 12.81 -21.75 -4.84
C ASP A 36 12.66 -21.29 -3.37
N SER A 37 12.98 -20.03 -3.08
CA SER A 37 12.97 -19.47 -1.71
C SER A 37 11.75 -18.58 -1.44
N PHE A 38 10.88 -18.36 -2.42
CA PHE A 38 9.85 -17.33 -2.34
C PHE A 38 8.90 -17.54 -1.15
N ASP A 39 8.50 -18.79 -0.93
CA ASP A 39 7.57 -19.18 0.13
C ASP A 39 8.19 -19.08 1.53
N LEU A 40 9.53 -18.99 1.63
CA LEU A 40 10.25 -18.81 2.88
C LEU A 40 10.32 -17.33 3.31
N PHE A 41 10.04 -16.39 2.41
CA PHE A 41 10.08 -14.96 2.74
C PHE A 41 8.81 -14.51 3.48
N ASP A 42 8.99 -13.86 4.65
CA ASP A 42 7.93 -13.13 5.37
C ASP A 42 7.14 -12.27 4.39
N GLN A 43 5.81 -12.27 4.47
CA GLN A 43 4.92 -11.56 3.54
C GLN A 43 5.23 -10.06 3.39
N ARG A 44 5.91 -9.47 4.37
CA ARG A 44 6.31 -8.06 4.41
C ARG A 44 7.69 -7.81 3.80
N PHE A 45 8.44 -8.85 3.45
CA PHE A 45 9.73 -8.72 2.79
C PHE A 45 9.52 -8.11 1.40
N ARG A 46 10.20 -6.98 1.18
CA ARG A 46 10.19 -6.23 -0.08
C ARG A 46 11.62 -6.00 -0.50
N PHE A 47 11.94 -6.29 -1.75
CA PHE A 47 13.23 -5.89 -2.32
C PHE A 47 13.12 -5.64 -3.83
N THR A 48 14.10 -4.91 -4.35
CA THR A 48 14.20 -4.56 -5.77
C THR A 48 15.59 -4.93 -6.27
N ILE A 49 15.69 -5.77 -7.29
CA ILE A 49 16.96 -5.99 -8.00
C ILE A 49 16.97 -5.09 -9.23
N VAL A 50 18.05 -4.37 -9.43
CA VAL A 50 18.30 -3.61 -10.66
C VAL A 50 19.48 -4.27 -11.37
N LEU A 51 19.25 -4.72 -12.60
CA LEU A 51 20.25 -5.31 -13.47
C LEU A 51 20.61 -4.25 -14.49
N ASN A 52 21.91 -4.05 -14.66
CA ASN A 52 22.44 -3.17 -15.68
C ASN A 52 23.12 -4.06 -16.70
N ASP A 53 22.60 -4.09 -17.93
CA ASP A 53 23.30 -4.75 -19.02
C ASP A 53 24.36 -3.79 -19.56
N TYR A 54 25.62 -4.03 -19.19
CA TYR A 54 26.77 -3.27 -19.67
C TYR A 54 27.27 -3.76 -21.04
N SER A 55 26.60 -4.71 -21.70
CA SER A 55 27.12 -5.37 -22.90
C SER A 55 26.84 -4.67 -24.23
N LEU A 56 26.18 -3.51 -24.22
CA LEU A 56 25.89 -2.75 -25.45
C LEU A 56 26.43 -1.32 -25.34
N ASP A 57 27.63 -1.11 -25.89
CA ASP A 57 28.35 0.16 -26.06
C ASP A 57 27.67 1.14 -27.07
N ASN A 58 26.38 0.99 -27.34
CA ASN A 58 25.66 1.90 -28.22
C ASN A 58 24.67 2.73 -27.41
N ASP A 59 24.80 4.05 -27.57
CA ASP A 59 24.21 5.17 -26.84
C ASP A 59 22.66 5.26 -26.86
N ASP A 60 21.95 4.18 -27.21
CA ASP A 60 20.49 4.14 -27.30
C ASP A 60 19.92 3.09 -26.33
N GLN A 61 19.45 3.61 -25.20
CA GLN A 61 18.67 2.94 -24.14
C GLN A 61 19.40 1.82 -23.38
N ASN A 62 19.95 2.19 -22.21
CA ASN A 62 20.33 1.26 -21.16
C ASN A 62 19.17 0.29 -20.83
N ASP A 63 19.24 -0.94 -21.35
CA ASP A 63 18.33 -2.05 -21.04
C ASP A 63 18.56 -2.51 -19.60
N GLN A 64 18.02 -1.72 -18.67
CA GLN A 64 18.00 -2.08 -17.26
C GLN A 64 16.81 -2.99 -16.98
N GLN A 65 17.07 -4.20 -16.53
CA GLN A 65 16.01 -5.10 -16.05
C GLN A 65 15.83 -4.92 -14.55
N VAL A 66 14.60 -4.71 -14.10
CA VAL A 66 14.29 -4.58 -12.66
C VAL A 66 13.32 -5.68 -12.25
N ILE A 67 13.67 -6.38 -11.18
CA ILE A 67 12.91 -7.48 -10.59
C ILE A 67 12.45 -7.03 -9.21
N HIS A 68 11.14 -6.99 -8.99
CA HIS A 68 10.58 -6.66 -7.69
C HIS A 68 9.99 -7.89 -7.03
N VAL A 69 10.29 -8.06 -5.74
CA VAL A 69 9.57 -8.98 -4.88
C VAL A 69 8.63 -8.17 -4.00
N ARG A 70 7.33 -8.37 -4.26
CA ARG A 70 6.18 -7.68 -3.63
C ARG A 70 6.25 -6.14 -3.71
N PRO A 71 6.29 -5.55 -4.92
CA PRO A 71 6.25 -4.10 -5.07
C PRO A 71 4.93 -3.54 -4.54
N ILE A 72 4.99 -2.34 -3.98
CA ILE A 72 3.80 -1.50 -3.78
C ILE A 72 3.66 -0.74 -5.09
N LEU A 73 2.65 -1.03 -5.92
CA LEU A 73 1.97 -0.13 -6.88
C LEU A 73 1.37 -0.88 -8.10
N ASP A 74 0.25 -0.34 -8.58
CA ASP A 74 -0.37 -0.64 -9.87
C ASP A 74 0.61 -0.38 -11.04
N GLY A 75 0.68 -1.34 -11.98
CA GLY A 75 1.54 -1.29 -13.17
C GLY A 75 2.52 -2.45 -13.29
N CYS A 76 2.47 -3.43 -12.37
CA CYS A 76 3.21 -4.68 -12.50
C CYS A 76 2.31 -5.85 -12.92
N TYR A 77 2.86 -6.81 -13.65
CA TYR A 77 2.24 -8.14 -13.84
C TYR A 77 3.05 -9.20 -13.11
N LEU A 78 2.38 -10.27 -12.68
CA LEU A 78 2.99 -11.38 -11.96
C LEU A 78 3.41 -12.47 -12.95
N LEU A 79 4.69 -12.84 -12.95
CA LEU A 79 5.22 -13.96 -13.71
C LEU A 79 6.13 -14.78 -12.80
N ASN A 80 5.82 -16.06 -12.58
CA ASN A 80 6.61 -16.95 -11.70
C ASN A 80 6.88 -16.35 -10.30
N ASN A 81 5.85 -15.76 -9.68
CA ASN A 81 5.92 -15.09 -8.38
C ASN A 81 6.79 -13.82 -8.33
N VAL A 82 7.28 -13.36 -9.48
CA VAL A 82 8.05 -12.13 -9.64
C VAL A 82 7.21 -11.06 -10.32
N TYR A 83 7.25 -9.84 -9.80
CA TYR A 83 6.53 -8.72 -10.38
C TYR A 83 7.41 -7.95 -11.36
N HIS A 84 6.89 -7.77 -12.58
CA HIS A 84 7.56 -7.05 -13.66
C HIS A 84 6.74 -5.82 -14.09
N PRO A 85 7.38 -4.68 -14.41
CA PRO A 85 6.68 -3.53 -14.99
C PRO A 85 6.00 -3.90 -16.31
N GLN A 86 4.78 -3.41 -16.50
CA GLN A 86 4.07 -3.58 -17.77
C GLN A 86 4.61 -2.63 -18.86
N THR A 87 5.08 -1.44 -18.49
CA THR A 87 5.60 -0.44 -19.44
C THR A 87 6.90 0.21 -18.95
N VAL A 88 7.63 0.86 -19.86
CA VAL A 88 8.80 1.71 -19.53
C VAL A 88 8.43 2.85 -18.57
N ASN A 89 7.20 3.35 -18.66
CA ASN A 89 6.72 4.37 -17.73
C ASN A 89 6.50 3.79 -16.33
N ASP A 90 5.97 2.57 -16.21
CA ASP A 90 5.86 1.88 -14.92
C ASP A 90 7.24 1.61 -14.33
N PHE A 91 8.19 1.20 -15.15
CA PHE A 91 9.59 1.04 -14.78
C PHE A 91 10.21 2.34 -14.22
N ASN A 92 10.03 3.46 -14.92
CA ASN A 92 10.53 4.75 -14.48
C ASN A 92 9.83 5.22 -13.19
N ARG A 93 8.53 4.98 -13.04
CA ARG A 93 7.78 5.27 -11.81
C ARG A 93 8.32 4.49 -10.62
N MET A 94 8.69 3.23 -10.80
CA MET A 94 9.23 2.38 -9.73
C MET A 94 10.63 2.80 -9.25
N LYS A 95 11.39 3.54 -10.07
CA LYS A 95 12.67 4.15 -9.63
C LYS A 95 12.48 5.38 -8.76
N ILE A 96 11.29 5.97 -8.77
CA ILE A 96 10.99 7.18 -7.99
C ILE A 96 10.76 6.77 -6.55
N SER A 97 11.69 7.15 -5.66
CA SER A 97 11.50 7.02 -4.21
C SER A 97 10.14 7.59 -3.81
N PHE A 98 9.43 6.93 -2.89
CA PHE A 98 8.17 7.45 -2.35
C PHE A 98 8.30 8.87 -1.78
N ARG A 99 9.51 9.30 -1.41
CA ARG A 99 9.81 10.67 -0.98
C ARG A 99 9.64 11.70 -2.10
N LYS A 100 9.72 11.27 -3.35
CA LYS A 100 9.58 12.08 -4.57
C LYS A 100 8.25 11.82 -5.30
N CYS A 101 7.37 10.98 -4.74
CA CYS A 101 6.03 10.76 -5.31
C CYS A 101 5.23 12.07 -5.34
N ASN A 102 4.56 12.29 -6.47
CA ASN A 102 3.68 13.42 -6.70
C ASN A 102 2.47 12.90 -7.46
N PHE A 103 1.29 13.02 -6.85
CA PHE A 103 0.01 12.59 -7.41
C PHE A 103 -0.63 13.68 -8.27
N ASN A 104 0.07 14.80 -8.48
CA ASN A 104 -0.28 15.82 -9.45
C ASN A 104 -1.72 16.34 -9.29
N GLN A 105 -2.14 16.58 -8.05
CA GLN A 105 -3.48 17.02 -7.67
C GLN A 105 -4.60 16.02 -7.98
N THR A 106 -4.26 14.75 -8.24
CA THR A 106 -5.26 13.66 -8.41
C THR A 106 -6.20 13.65 -7.22
N LEU A 107 -7.50 13.48 -7.52
CA LEU A 107 -8.56 13.37 -6.53
C LEU A 107 -8.67 11.93 -6.04
N ILE A 108 -8.47 11.71 -4.75
CA ILE A 108 -8.61 10.41 -4.09
C ILE A 108 -9.96 10.37 -3.35
N LYS A 109 -10.80 9.41 -3.69
CA LYS A 109 -12.06 9.11 -2.99
C LYS A 109 -11.79 8.20 -1.80
N ILE A 110 -12.22 8.62 -0.61
CA ILE A 110 -11.91 7.92 0.63
C ILE A 110 -13.21 7.54 1.34
N ALA A 111 -13.44 6.24 1.50
CA ALA A 111 -14.49 5.70 2.35
C ALA A 111 -14.16 5.96 3.83
N VAL A 112 -15.11 6.55 4.57
CA VAL A 112 -14.95 6.89 5.99
C VAL A 112 -16.15 6.44 6.83
N ASN A 113 -15.88 6.15 8.10
CA ASN A 113 -16.86 5.92 9.16
C ASN A 113 -16.59 6.87 10.34
N ASN A 114 -17.60 7.18 11.13
CA ASN A 114 -17.47 8.01 12.34
C ASN A 114 -17.03 7.15 13.54
N VAL A 115 -15.77 7.25 13.97
CA VAL A 115 -15.17 6.47 15.07
C VAL A 115 -14.31 7.39 15.93
N ILE A 116 -14.83 7.92 17.03
CA ILE A 116 -14.07 8.81 17.90
C ILE A 116 -13.10 7.97 18.76
N PRO A 117 -11.80 8.36 18.89
CA PRO A 117 -11.15 9.59 18.42
C PRO A 117 -10.40 9.48 17.07
N ILE A 118 -10.59 8.39 16.33
CA ILE A 118 -9.90 8.09 15.07
C ILE A 118 -10.40 9.02 13.94
N CYS A 119 -11.71 9.10 13.76
CA CYS A 119 -12.40 9.99 12.82
C CYS A 119 -13.70 10.52 13.43
N SER A 120 -13.91 11.82 13.34
CA SER A 120 -15.12 12.51 13.76
C SER A 120 -15.73 13.24 12.57
N ILE A 121 -16.87 12.77 12.08
CA ILE A 121 -17.58 13.36 10.94
C ILE A 121 -18.44 14.53 11.44
N LYS A 122 -18.24 15.74 10.90
CA LYS A 122 -18.89 16.98 11.38
C LYS A 122 -20.32 17.11 10.88
N LYS A 123 -20.54 17.08 9.57
CA LYS A 123 -21.87 17.14 8.91
C LYS A 123 -21.76 16.63 7.46
N GLN A 124 -22.80 15.96 6.98
CA GLN A 124 -23.10 15.82 5.55
C GLN A 124 -23.78 17.11 5.09
N GLN A 125 -23.11 17.98 4.34
CA GLN A 125 -23.81 19.11 3.72
C GLN A 125 -24.39 18.64 2.40
N GLN A 126 -25.69 18.37 2.36
CA GLN A 126 -26.40 18.19 1.10
C GLN A 126 -26.43 19.52 0.35
N ILE A 127 -25.54 19.69 -0.61
CA ILE A 127 -25.68 20.73 -1.64
C ILE A 127 -26.11 19.99 -2.90
N ASN A 128 -27.37 20.18 -3.30
CA ASN A 128 -27.93 19.64 -4.56
C ASN A 128 -27.84 18.10 -4.70
N GLY A 129 -28.17 17.34 -3.65
CA GLY A 129 -28.19 15.87 -3.70
C GLY A 129 -26.82 15.18 -3.66
N ASN A 130 -25.72 15.93 -3.75
CA ASN A 130 -24.36 15.44 -3.50
C ASN A 130 -23.89 15.97 -2.14
N GLY A 131 -24.05 15.14 -1.12
CA GLY A 131 -23.56 15.43 0.22
C GLY A 131 -22.03 15.52 0.23
N THR A 132 -21.47 16.67 0.57
CA THR A 132 -20.04 16.75 0.92
C THR A 132 -19.88 16.42 2.40
N ILE A 133 -18.97 15.48 2.68
CA ILE A 133 -18.65 15.06 4.05
C ILE A 133 -17.43 15.86 4.49
N ASP A 134 -17.54 16.46 5.68
CA ASP A 134 -16.41 17.11 6.34
C ASP A 134 -16.12 16.47 7.70
N MET A 135 -14.85 16.51 8.13
CA MET A 135 -14.37 15.86 9.35
C MET A 135 -13.74 16.88 10.32
N ASP A 136 -13.88 16.60 11.61
CA ASP A 136 -13.29 17.41 12.67
C ASP A 136 -11.81 17.12 12.87
N LEU A 137 -10.94 18.04 12.44
CA LEU A 137 -9.50 17.96 12.68
C LEU A 137 -9.11 17.83 14.16
N ASN A 138 -9.91 18.36 15.08
CA ASN A 138 -9.60 18.30 16.51
C ASN A 138 -9.89 16.92 17.12
N HIS A 139 -10.77 16.15 16.49
CA HIS A 139 -11.27 14.86 16.98
C HIS A 139 -11.08 13.72 15.96
N SER A 140 -10.16 13.90 15.01
CA SER A 140 -9.83 12.91 13.98
C SER A 140 -8.33 12.75 13.85
N LEU A 141 -7.78 11.69 14.45
CA LEU A 141 -6.36 11.33 14.31
C LEU A 141 -6.00 11.04 12.84
N ASP A 142 -6.83 10.24 12.16
CA ASP A 142 -6.58 9.80 10.79
C ASP A 142 -6.61 10.98 9.80
N LEU A 143 -7.48 11.98 10.02
CA LEU A 143 -7.51 13.20 9.19
C LEU A 143 -6.19 13.98 9.28
N ARG A 144 -5.54 14.01 10.45
CA ARG A 144 -4.25 14.71 10.60
C ARG A 144 -3.18 14.02 9.78
N LEU A 145 -3.11 12.69 9.83
CA LEU A 145 -2.20 11.90 9.02
C LEU A 145 -2.49 12.10 7.53
N LEU A 146 -3.75 12.00 7.12
CA LEU A 146 -4.16 12.19 5.72
C LEU A 146 -3.76 13.58 5.19
N LYS A 147 -3.92 14.66 5.97
CA LYS A 147 -3.49 16.00 5.56
C LYS A 147 -1.98 16.09 5.33
N ILE A 148 -1.18 15.42 6.16
CA ILE A 148 0.27 15.36 5.99
C ILE A 148 0.62 14.62 4.70
N LEU A 149 -0.03 13.47 4.44
CA LEU A 149 0.17 12.69 3.22
C LEU A 149 -0.27 13.47 1.96
N ALA A 150 -1.45 14.08 1.98
CA ALA A 150 -1.99 14.90 0.90
C ALA A 150 -1.06 16.05 0.53
N LYS A 151 -0.53 16.76 1.52
CA LYS A 151 0.45 17.82 1.30
C LYS A 151 1.78 17.27 0.77
N ARG A 152 2.26 16.16 1.33
CA ARG A 152 3.56 15.58 0.96
C ARG A 152 3.58 15.04 -0.46
N TRP A 153 2.50 14.37 -0.84
CA TRP A 153 2.36 13.68 -2.12
C TRP A 153 1.51 14.43 -3.13
N ASN A 154 1.04 15.64 -2.79
CA ASN A 154 0.34 16.55 -3.70
C ASN A 154 -0.91 15.91 -4.34
N PHE A 155 -1.82 15.39 -3.52
CA PHE A 155 -3.16 14.94 -3.93
C PHE A 155 -4.26 15.73 -3.24
N SER A 156 -5.43 15.77 -3.87
CA SER A 156 -6.68 16.23 -3.26
C SER A 156 -7.52 15.02 -2.86
N TYR A 157 -8.45 15.19 -1.93
CA TYR A 157 -9.28 14.08 -1.46
C TYR A 157 -10.72 14.51 -1.22
N GLN A 158 -11.63 13.54 -1.35
CA GLN A 158 -13.03 13.68 -0.99
C GLN A 158 -13.48 12.46 -0.19
N PHE A 159 -14.37 12.69 0.77
CA PHE A 159 -14.89 11.65 1.65
C PHE A 159 -16.22 11.10 1.15
N ILE A 160 -16.39 9.79 1.29
CA ILE A 160 -17.60 9.02 0.97
C ILE A 160 -18.03 8.28 2.24
N ASP A 161 -19.28 8.45 2.65
CA ASP A 161 -19.80 7.85 3.87
C ASP A 161 -19.97 6.35 3.66
N SER A 162 -19.35 5.54 4.50
CA SER A 162 -19.57 4.08 4.51
C SER A 162 -20.70 3.66 5.44
N GLN A 163 -21.46 4.62 6.00
CA GLN A 163 -22.69 4.39 6.75
C GLN A 163 -22.50 3.51 8.00
N GLN A 164 -21.37 3.66 8.69
CA GLN A 164 -20.99 2.81 9.82
C GLN A 164 -20.81 1.33 9.46
N ASP A 165 -20.49 1.04 8.19
CA ASP A 165 -20.17 -0.29 7.72
C ASP A 165 -18.72 -0.36 7.24
N TRP A 166 -17.87 -1.12 7.94
CA TRP A 166 -16.47 -1.33 7.57
C TRP A 166 -16.30 -2.43 6.53
N GLY A 167 -17.36 -3.17 6.24
CA GLY A 167 -17.40 -4.24 5.26
C GLY A 167 -17.50 -5.61 5.90
N THR A 168 -18.69 -6.18 5.73
CA THR A 168 -19.04 -7.55 6.07
C THR A 168 -19.28 -8.32 4.78
N PHE A 169 -19.01 -9.62 4.81
CA PHE A 169 -19.30 -10.50 3.69
C PHE A 169 -20.64 -11.19 3.94
N GLU A 170 -21.68 -10.75 3.25
CA GLU A 170 -23.03 -11.28 3.38
C GLU A 170 -23.64 -11.51 1.99
N ASN A 171 -24.39 -12.59 1.82
CA ASN A 171 -25.05 -12.92 0.55
C ASN A 171 -24.10 -12.90 -0.67
N ASN A 172 -22.86 -13.37 -0.48
CA ASN A 172 -21.77 -13.37 -1.47
C ASN A 172 -21.30 -11.98 -1.93
N ILE A 173 -21.64 -10.93 -1.20
CA ILE A 173 -21.29 -9.53 -1.52
C ILE A 173 -20.54 -8.93 -0.33
N TRP A 174 -19.51 -8.14 -0.63
CA TRP A 174 -18.85 -7.30 0.38
C TRP A 174 -19.58 -5.98 0.49
N THR A 175 -19.92 -5.57 1.71
CA THR A 175 -20.60 -4.31 2.00
C THR A 175 -19.60 -3.24 2.49
N GLY A 176 -20.11 -2.07 2.89
CA GLY A 176 -19.33 -1.02 3.55
C GLY A 176 -18.07 -0.56 2.80
N SER A 177 -17.08 -0.11 3.56
CA SER A 177 -15.82 0.40 3.01
C SER A 177 -15.10 -0.64 2.12
N ILE A 178 -15.09 -1.92 2.50
CA ILE A 178 -14.46 -2.99 1.70
C ILE A 178 -15.18 -3.20 0.37
N GLY A 179 -16.52 -3.21 0.38
CA GLY A 179 -17.33 -3.31 -0.82
C GLY A 179 -17.12 -2.15 -1.78
N LEU A 180 -17.06 -0.93 -1.24
CA LEU A 180 -16.78 0.28 -2.02
C LEU A 180 -15.40 0.24 -2.71
N ILE A 181 -14.37 -0.25 -2.00
CA ILE A 181 -13.02 -0.44 -2.56
C ILE A 181 -13.04 -1.53 -3.63
N LYS A 182 -13.61 -2.71 -3.34
CA LYS A 182 -13.70 -3.84 -4.27
C LYS A 182 -14.39 -3.45 -5.58
N ASN A 183 -15.44 -2.64 -5.49
CA ASN A 183 -16.22 -2.16 -6.62
C ASN A 183 -15.59 -0.92 -7.29
N LYS A 184 -14.38 -0.51 -6.90
CA LYS A 184 -13.65 0.65 -7.43
C LYS A 184 -14.45 1.96 -7.36
N THR A 185 -15.36 2.06 -6.40
CA THR A 185 -16.18 3.25 -6.16
C THR A 185 -15.39 4.30 -5.37
N VAL A 186 -14.49 3.83 -4.51
CA VAL A 186 -13.51 4.63 -3.76
C VAL A 186 -12.12 4.06 -3.99
N ASP A 187 -11.10 4.88 -3.75
CA ASP A 187 -9.69 4.53 -3.94
C ASP A 187 -9.03 4.06 -2.63
N MET A 188 -9.58 4.47 -1.48
CA MET A 188 -9.04 4.17 -0.15
C MET A 188 -10.16 4.04 0.88
N GLY A 189 -9.90 3.27 1.95
CA GLY A 189 -10.71 3.26 3.18
C GLY A 189 -9.91 3.76 4.38
N MET A 190 -10.56 4.44 5.31
CA MET A 190 -9.97 5.00 6.54
C MET A 190 -10.95 4.87 7.72
N CYS A 191 -10.55 5.29 8.92
CA CYS A 191 -11.40 5.37 10.11
C CYS A 191 -11.69 4.01 10.78
N GLY A 192 -10.62 3.36 11.24
CA GLY A 192 -10.72 2.19 12.13
C GLY A 192 -11.05 0.88 11.43
N ILE A 193 -10.55 0.65 10.21
CA ILE A 193 -10.75 -0.62 9.51
C ILE A 193 -9.82 -1.69 10.08
N SER A 194 -10.38 -2.72 10.71
CA SER A 194 -9.59 -3.85 11.22
C SER A 194 -9.03 -4.71 10.07
N HIS A 195 -7.75 -5.05 10.16
CA HIS A 195 -7.12 -6.03 9.30
C HIS A 195 -7.58 -7.43 9.72
N THR A 196 -8.23 -8.13 8.81
CA THR A 196 -8.64 -9.53 9.02
C THR A 196 -8.22 -10.34 7.80
N TYR A 197 -8.05 -11.64 8.00
CA TYR A 197 -7.67 -12.56 6.93
C TYR A 197 -8.61 -12.46 5.72
N SER A 198 -9.93 -12.52 5.95
CA SER A 198 -10.93 -12.46 4.87
C SER A 198 -10.88 -11.15 4.08
N ARG A 199 -10.66 -10.00 4.74
CA ARG A 199 -10.52 -8.72 4.06
C ARG A 199 -9.23 -8.63 3.25
N SER A 200 -8.12 -9.18 3.77
CA SER A 200 -6.82 -9.18 3.09
C SER A 200 -6.79 -10.02 1.80
N LEU A 201 -7.77 -10.90 1.59
CA LEU A 201 -7.90 -11.64 0.34
C LEU A 201 -8.47 -10.80 -0.81
N ILE A 202 -9.02 -9.62 -0.52
CA ILE A 202 -9.83 -8.84 -1.46
C ILE A 202 -9.32 -7.40 -1.59
N VAL A 203 -8.69 -6.86 -0.55
CA VAL A 203 -8.09 -5.52 -0.56
C VAL A 203 -6.69 -5.55 0.05
N ASP A 204 -5.85 -4.62 -0.40
CA ASP A 204 -4.54 -4.39 0.18
C ASP A 204 -4.62 -3.40 1.35
N PHE A 205 -3.86 -3.67 2.40
CA PHE A 205 -3.75 -2.80 3.56
C PHE A 205 -2.37 -2.11 3.61
N SER A 206 -2.34 -0.88 4.11
CA SER A 206 -1.09 -0.23 4.51
C SER A 206 -0.52 -0.85 5.78
N PHE A 207 0.61 -0.34 6.26
CA PHE A 207 1.03 -0.62 7.63
C PHE A 207 0.00 -0.08 8.64
N PHE A 208 -0.10 -0.72 9.81
CA PHE A 208 -0.99 -0.31 10.89
C PHE A 208 -0.66 1.12 11.35
N THR A 209 -1.66 2.01 11.33
CA THR A 209 -1.54 3.36 11.89
C THR A 209 -1.81 3.40 13.39
N PHE A 210 -2.53 2.39 13.90
CA PHE A 210 -2.92 2.23 15.29
C PHE A 210 -3.13 0.74 15.60
N ILE A 211 -2.77 0.32 16.82
CA ILE A 211 -2.97 -1.04 17.33
C ILE A 211 -3.66 -0.91 18.69
N ASP A 212 -4.71 -1.69 18.89
CA ASP A 212 -5.45 -1.77 20.16
C ASP A 212 -5.62 -3.22 20.60
N SER A 213 -5.87 -3.41 21.89
CA SER A 213 -6.24 -4.68 22.50
C SER A 213 -7.75 -4.80 22.67
N ILE A 214 -8.31 -5.96 22.36
CA ILE A 214 -9.71 -6.27 22.65
C ILE A 214 -9.81 -6.73 24.11
N GLY A 215 -10.67 -6.09 24.90
CA GLY A 215 -10.86 -6.41 26.31
C GLY A 215 -12.31 -6.24 26.76
N PHE A 216 -12.63 -6.86 27.89
CA PHE A 216 -13.90 -6.62 28.58
C PHE A 216 -13.80 -5.37 29.43
N LEU A 217 -14.75 -4.45 29.26
CA LEU A 217 -14.92 -3.31 30.16
C LEU A 217 -15.87 -3.72 31.28
N THR A 218 -15.41 -3.63 32.52
CA THR A 218 -16.24 -3.81 33.72
C THR A 218 -16.36 -2.49 34.48
N LYS A 219 -17.44 -2.33 35.25
CA LYS A 219 -17.54 -1.24 36.22
C LYS A 219 -16.41 -1.37 37.24
N PHE A 220 -15.85 -0.25 37.71
CA PHE A 220 -14.95 -0.26 38.86
C PHE A 220 -15.70 -0.87 40.06
N PRO A 221 -15.12 -1.86 40.77
CA PRO A 221 -15.78 -2.46 41.92
C PRO A 221 -16.04 -1.37 42.98
N GLU A 222 -17.26 -1.35 43.52
CA GLU A 222 -17.62 -0.49 44.65
C GLU A 222 -16.90 -0.93 45.93
#